data_AF-A0A0D0D814-F1
#
_entry.id   AF-A0A0D0D814-F1
#
_cell.length_a   1.000
_cell.length_b   1.000
_cell.length_c   1.000
_cell.angle_alpha   90.00
_cell.angle_beta   90.00
_cell.angle_gamma   90.00
#
_symmetry.space_group_name_H-M   'P 1'
#
loop_
_entity.id
_entity.type
_entity.pdbx_description
1 polymer ?
#
loop_
_entity_poly.entity_id
_entity_poly.type
_entity_poly.pdbx_seq_one_letter_code
_entity_poly.pdbx_strand_id
1 'polypeptide(L)'
;MPSSCLPPSSSFGLRSQPLHNIIVKQPYIQKDSFSQPKPPYTHYSTTDGPKKVFCEVNMLYWAKAFMKMTYDFIEHNLVKAKEPPPFKIPHIQFVEAGLVLVYAQTIKGLRGPRAGTMSIAYLAEEEIKSDEGFIKYIHNSDCTPIPEPHEPGYDIMLSLTNRARNGVVLTA
;
A
#
# COMPACT_ATOMS: atom_id res chain seq x y z
N MET A 1 13.43 37.00 2.06
CA MET A 1 14.29 36.15 1.21
C MET A 1 15.59 35.94 1.96
N PRO A 2 16.09 34.71 2.21
CA PRO A 2 15.73 33.42 1.63
C PRO A 2 15.00 32.49 2.62
N SER A 3 14.17 31.62 2.06
CA SER A 3 13.47 30.53 2.76
C SER A 3 14.47 29.40 3.01
N SER A 4 14.70 29.05 4.28
CA SER A 4 15.52 27.90 4.63
C SER A 4 14.76 26.61 4.31
N CYS A 5 15.06 26.00 3.16
CA CYS A 5 14.75 24.60 2.93
C CYS A 5 15.58 23.76 3.91
N LEU A 6 14.91 23.07 4.83
CA LEU A 6 15.56 22.00 5.57
C LEU A 6 15.93 20.92 4.55
N PRO A 7 17.20 20.51 4.44
CA PRO A 7 17.55 19.38 3.60
C PRO A 7 16.84 18.14 4.17
N PRO A 8 16.25 17.26 3.33
CA PRO A 8 15.70 16.00 3.81
C PRO A 8 16.82 15.21 4.48
N SER A 9 16.66 14.98 5.78
CA SER A 9 17.57 14.13 6.55
C SER A 9 17.45 12.70 6.01
N SER A 10 18.53 12.23 5.40
CA SER A 10 18.80 10.87 4.90
C SER A 10 17.76 10.24 3.95
N SER A 11 18.27 9.74 2.84
CA SER A 11 17.55 9.23 1.66
C SER A 11 16.81 7.90 1.86
N PHE A 12 15.93 7.80 2.87
CA PHE A 12 15.02 6.67 3.05
C PHE A 12 13.54 7.09 3.15
N GLY A 13 13.21 8.36 2.91
CA GLY A 13 11.87 8.67 2.41
C GLY A 13 11.72 8.00 1.05
N LEU A 14 10.54 7.43 0.77
CA LEU A 14 10.09 6.84 -0.51
C LEU A 14 11.17 6.95 -1.59
N ARG A 15 11.66 5.84 -2.16
CA ARG A 15 12.67 5.87 -3.23
C ARG A 15 12.28 6.71 -4.48
N SER A 16 11.16 7.44 -4.44
CA SER A 16 10.80 8.57 -5.28
C SER A 16 11.99 9.49 -5.51
N GLN A 17 12.49 9.42 -6.73
CA GLN A 17 13.24 10.50 -7.33
C GLN A 17 12.34 11.74 -7.43
N PRO A 18 12.91 12.96 -7.51
CA PRO A 18 12.11 14.14 -7.84
C PRO A 18 11.27 13.88 -9.09
N LEU A 19 10.00 14.34 -9.10
CA LEU A 19 9.07 14.23 -10.23
C LEU A 19 8.46 12.83 -10.50
N HIS A 20 8.52 11.90 -9.55
CA HIS A 20 7.74 10.66 -9.68
C HIS A 20 6.25 10.89 -9.41
N ASN A 21 5.40 10.31 -10.25
CA ASN A 21 3.96 10.27 -10.02
C ASN A 21 3.66 9.40 -8.80
N ILE A 22 2.71 9.85 -8.00
CA ILE A 22 2.19 9.12 -6.84
C ILE A 22 0.68 9.02 -6.93
N ILE A 23 0.14 7.96 -6.36
CA ILE A 23 -1.30 7.78 -6.16
C ILE A 23 -1.65 8.17 -4.73
N VAL A 24 -2.63 9.04 -4.56
CA VAL A 24 -3.10 9.50 -3.26
C VAL A 24 -4.46 8.89 -2.99
N LYS A 25 -4.58 8.10 -1.92
CA LYS A 25 -5.81 7.44 -1.50
C LYS A 25 -6.38 8.10 -0.26
N GLN A 26 -7.69 8.32 -0.29
CA GLN A 26 -8.46 8.82 0.84
C GLN A 26 -9.58 7.83 1.16
N PRO A 27 -9.78 7.47 2.44
CA PRO A 27 -10.85 6.55 2.81
C PRO A 27 -12.23 7.20 2.60
N TYR A 28 -13.20 6.38 2.22
CA TYR A 28 -14.60 6.77 2.05
C TYR A 28 -15.55 5.74 2.69
N ILE A 29 -16.78 6.16 2.92
CA ILE A 29 -17.89 5.36 3.42
C ILE A 29 -18.95 5.33 2.31
N GLN A 30 -19.42 4.13 1.97
CA GLN A 30 -20.51 3.96 1.03
C GLN A 30 -21.84 4.40 1.66
N LYS A 31 -22.69 5.04 0.88
CA LYS A 31 -24.05 5.41 1.30
C LYS A 31 -25.05 4.43 0.72
N ASP A 32 -25.98 3.96 1.56
CA ASP A 32 -27.04 3.02 1.16
C ASP A 32 -28.14 3.65 0.28
N SER A 33 -28.04 4.93 -0.08
CA SER A 33 -29.08 5.65 -0.82
C SER A 33 -28.68 5.90 -2.27
N PHE A 34 -29.26 5.13 -3.18
CA PHE A 34 -29.14 5.27 -4.64
C PHE A 34 -30.03 6.39 -5.23
N SER A 35 -30.71 7.18 -4.39
CA SER A 35 -31.78 8.09 -4.80
C SER A 35 -31.35 9.53 -5.08
N GLN A 36 -30.05 9.82 -5.13
CA GLN A 36 -29.52 11.18 -5.30
C GLN A 36 -28.48 11.27 -6.44
N PRO A 37 -28.36 12.40 -7.15
CA PRO A 37 -27.39 12.61 -8.22
C PRO A 37 -25.93 12.77 -7.73
N LYS A 38 -25.68 12.56 -6.43
CA LYS A 38 -24.35 12.65 -5.83
C LYS A 38 -23.67 11.28 -5.85
N PRO A 39 -22.32 11.24 -5.87
CA PRO A 39 -21.61 9.97 -5.75
C PRO A 39 -22.10 9.20 -4.51
N PRO A 40 -22.25 7.86 -4.61
CA PRO A 40 -22.81 7.02 -3.54
C PRO A 40 -21.80 6.80 -2.38
N TYR A 41 -20.95 7.79 -2.11
CA TYR A 41 -19.94 7.74 -1.06
C TYR A 41 -19.71 9.11 -0.42
N THR A 42 -19.21 9.10 0.81
CA THR A 42 -18.70 10.29 1.51
C THR A 42 -17.38 10.00 2.21
N HIS A 43 -16.51 10.99 2.29
CA HIS A 43 -15.27 10.85 3.05
C HIS A 43 -15.52 10.81 4.55
N TYR A 44 -14.61 10.15 5.26
CA TYR A 44 -14.58 10.19 6.71
C TYR A 44 -14.39 11.62 7.23
N SER A 45 -14.86 11.86 8.45
CA SER A 45 -14.62 13.10 9.18
C SER A 45 -13.11 13.39 9.31
N THR A 46 -12.76 14.66 9.56
CA THR A 46 -11.36 15.06 9.81
C THR A 46 -10.77 14.41 11.07
N THR A 47 -11.60 13.87 11.97
CA THR A 47 -11.16 13.14 13.17
C THR A 47 -10.95 11.65 12.94
N ASP A 48 -11.74 11.02 12.06
CA ASP A 48 -11.72 9.56 11.86
C ASP A 48 -10.93 9.14 10.62
N GLY A 49 -10.94 9.96 9.57
CA GLY A 49 -10.19 9.71 8.34
C GLY A 49 -8.70 9.45 8.58
N PRO A 50 -8.01 10.30 9.36
CA PRO A 50 -6.61 10.06 9.68
C PRO A 50 -6.39 8.71 10.36
N LYS A 51 -7.19 8.33 11.36
CA LYS A 51 -7.05 7.05 12.07
C LYS A 51 -7.12 5.86 11.10
N LYS A 52 -8.02 5.92 10.11
CA LYS A 52 -8.14 4.89 9.06
C LYS A 52 -6.89 4.83 8.18
N VAL A 53 -6.37 5.98 7.75
CA VAL A 53 -5.12 6.05 6.96
C VAL A 53 -3.93 5.52 7.74
N PHE A 54 -3.79 5.88 9.02
CA PHE A 54 -2.73 5.35 9.90
C PHE A 54 -2.80 3.83 10.03
N CYS A 55 -4.02 3.28 10.20
CA CYS A 55 -4.22 1.84 10.26
C CYS A 55 -3.76 1.16 8.96
N GLU A 56 -4.15 1.71 7.80
CA GLU A 56 -3.78 1.17 6.49
C GLU A 56 -2.27 1.21 6.23
N VAL A 57 -1.62 2.34 6.55
CA VAL A 57 -0.15 2.47 6.43
C VAL A 57 0.57 1.45 7.30
N ASN A 58 0.09 1.23 8.53
CA ASN A 58 0.67 0.23 9.43
C ASN A 58 0.45 -1.20 8.89
N MET A 59 -0.73 -1.51 8.35
CA MET A 59 -0.99 -2.81 7.73
C MET A 59 -0.03 -3.07 6.56
N LEU A 60 0.19 -2.08 5.71
CA LEU A 60 1.13 -2.20 4.60
C LEU A 60 2.57 -2.35 5.07
N TYR A 61 2.97 -1.63 6.13
CA TYR A 61 4.28 -1.80 6.76
C TYR A 61 4.50 -3.24 7.25
N TRP A 62 3.53 -3.79 7.99
CA TRP A 62 3.59 -5.17 8.48
C TRP A 62 3.59 -6.19 7.35
N ALA A 63 2.74 -6.00 6.34
CA ALA A 63 2.70 -6.88 5.17
C ALA A 63 4.05 -6.92 4.44
N LYS A 64 4.70 -5.76 4.27
CA LYS A 64 6.03 -5.66 3.66
C LYS A 64 7.11 -6.36 4.50
N ALA A 65 7.08 -6.18 5.82
CA ALA A 65 8.00 -6.88 6.73
C ALA A 65 7.81 -8.40 6.69
N PHE A 66 6.57 -8.87 6.70
CA PHE A 66 6.23 -10.29 6.63
C PHE A 66 6.67 -10.93 5.30
N MET A 67 6.46 -10.23 4.19
CA MET A 67 6.91 -10.67 2.88
C MET A 67 8.44 -10.75 2.80
N LYS A 68 9.16 -9.76 3.35
CA LYS A 68 10.62 -9.82 3.45
C LYS A 68 11.09 -11.03 4.26
N MET A 69 10.52 -11.24 5.44
CA MET A 69 10.83 -12.41 6.27
C MET A 69 10.57 -13.72 5.52
N THR A 70 9.48 -13.80 4.75
CA THR A 70 9.14 -14.98 3.93
C THR A 70 10.19 -15.23 2.87
N TYR A 71 10.64 -14.20 2.14
CA TYR A 71 11.69 -14.37 1.15
C TYR A 71 13.04 -14.71 1.77
N ASP A 72 13.42 -14.06 2.88
CA ASP A 72 14.65 -14.39 3.60
C ASP A 72 14.65 -15.86 4.06
N PHE A 73 13.49 -16.36 4.52
CA PHE A 73 13.31 -17.78 4.85
C PHE A 73 13.43 -18.70 3.63
N ILE A 74 12.78 -18.36 2.51
CA ILE A 74 12.86 -19.14 1.28
C ILE A 74 14.32 -19.24 0.81
N GLU A 75 15.01 -18.11 0.67
CA GLU A 75 16.40 -18.06 0.21
C GLU A 75 17.32 -18.88 1.12
N HIS A 76 17.14 -18.76 2.44
CA HIS A 76 17.91 -19.55 3.40
C HIS A 76 17.74 -21.07 3.21
N ASN A 77 16.54 -21.52 2.87
CA ASN A 77 16.26 -22.94 2.64
C ASN A 77 16.71 -23.40 1.25
N LEU A 78 16.64 -22.54 0.23
CA LEU A 78 17.12 -22.84 -1.12
C LEU A 78 18.63 -23.15 -1.12
N VAL A 79 19.42 -22.40 -0.35
CA VAL A 79 20.87 -22.65 -0.20
C VAL A 79 21.17 -24.04 0.40
N LYS A 80 20.26 -24.59 1.20
CA LYS A 80 20.40 -25.89 1.87
C LYS A 80 19.78 -27.04 1.09
N ALA A 81 18.98 -26.75 0.07
CA ALA A 81 18.24 -27.76 -0.69
C ALA A 81 19.20 -28.58 -1.57
N LYS A 82 18.96 -29.89 -1.65
CA LYS A 82 19.72 -30.78 -2.54
C LYS A 82 19.30 -30.64 -4.00
N GLU A 83 18.05 -30.23 -4.23
CA GLU A 83 17.43 -30.10 -5.54
C GLU A 83 16.81 -28.71 -5.67
N PRO A 84 16.78 -28.12 -6.88
CA PRO A 84 16.14 -26.85 -7.13
C PRO A 84 14.62 -26.95 -6.96
N PRO A 85 13.91 -25.83 -6.70
CA PRO A 85 12.46 -25.84 -6.60
C PRO A 85 11.83 -26.26 -7.94
N PRO A 86 10.68 -26.97 -7.92
CA PRO A 86 10.03 -27.48 -9.13
C PRO A 86 9.40 -26.39 -10.01
N PHE A 87 9.40 -25.15 -9.55
CA PHE A 87 8.96 -23.98 -10.30
C PHE A 87 9.80 -22.76 -9.91
N LYS A 88 9.80 -21.74 -10.76
CA LYS A 88 10.47 -20.46 -10.48
C LYS A 88 9.68 -19.71 -9.42
N ILE A 89 10.29 -19.45 -8.27
CA ILE A 89 9.65 -18.67 -7.20
C ILE A 89 9.68 -17.20 -7.62
N PRO A 90 8.53 -16.53 -7.78
CA PRO A 90 8.50 -15.11 -8.10
C PRO A 90 8.90 -14.27 -6.88
N HIS A 91 9.66 -13.20 -7.10
CA HIS A 91 9.99 -12.17 -6.10
C HIS A 91 9.02 -10.99 -6.19
N ILE A 92 7.81 -11.18 -5.68
CA ILE A 92 6.80 -10.11 -5.60
C ILE A 92 7.16 -9.09 -4.51
N GLN A 93 6.72 -7.85 -4.69
CA GLN A 93 7.00 -6.73 -3.79
C GLN A 93 5.75 -5.87 -3.61
N PHE A 94 5.59 -5.27 -2.43
CA PHE A 94 4.64 -4.19 -2.21
C PHE A 94 5.24 -2.89 -2.76
N VAL A 95 4.38 -2.02 -3.30
CA VAL A 95 4.76 -0.65 -3.67
C VAL A 95 5.27 0.11 -2.46
N GLU A 96 6.17 1.07 -2.69
CA GLU A 96 6.50 2.01 -1.61
C GLU A 96 5.31 2.91 -1.32
N ALA A 97 5.08 3.16 -0.03
CA ALA A 97 3.97 3.95 0.43
C ALA A 97 4.33 4.78 1.65
N GLY A 98 3.60 5.88 1.83
CA GLY A 98 3.84 6.83 2.89
C GLY A 98 2.57 7.53 3.34
N LEU A 99 2.64 8.08 4.54
CA LEU A 99 1.60 8.91 5.11
C LEU A 99 1.83 10.37 4.70
N VAL A 100 0.83 10.98 4.07
CA VAL A 100 0.83 12.42 3.76
C VAL A 100 -0.10 13.14 4.72
N LEU A 101 0.45 14.10 5.47
CA LEU A 101 -0.30 14.92 6.42
C LEU A 101 -0.42 16.34 5.87
N VAL A 102 -1.66 16.81 5.74
CA VAL A 102 -1.94 18.19 5.33
C VAL A 102 -2.39 18.98 6.55
N TYR A 103 -1.76 20.13 6.75
CA TYR A 103 -2.04 21.03 7.87
C TYR A 103 -2.72 22.29 7.33
N ALA A 104 -3.85 22.67 7.93
CA ALA A 104 -4.46 23.96 7.66
C ALA A 104 -3.67 25.05 8.39
N GLN A 105 -3.28 26.10 7.66
CA GLN A 105 -2.63 27.25 8.26
C GLN A 105 -3.65 28.02 9.10
N THR A 106 -3.38 28.22 10.39
CA THR A 106 -4.23 29.02 11.25
C THR A 106 -4.00 30.49 10.95
N ILE A 107 -4.88 31.10 10.14
CA ILE A 107 -4.88 32.55 9.94
C ILE A 107 -5.48 33.22 11.18
N LYS A 108 -4.70 33.34 12.26
CA LYS A 108 -4.98 34.33 13.31
C LYS A 108 -3.68 34.99 13.75
N GLY A 109 -3.64 36.30 13.52
CA GLY A 109 -2.44 37.13 13.54
C GLY A 109 -1.68 37.19 14.86
N LEU A 110 -0.49 37.78 14.75
CA LEU A 110 0.35 38.37 15.80
C LEU A 110 1.15 37.47 16.76
N ARG A 111 1.08 36.14 16.73
CA ARG A 111 2.00 35.30 17.56
C ARG A 111 2.51 34.03 16.87
N GLY A 112 3.57 34.22 16.07
CA GLY A 112 4.53 33.18 15.66
C GLY A 112 3.97 32.00 14.84
N PRO A 113 4.84 31.16 14.27
CA PRO A 113 4.40 29.93 13.61
C PRO A 113 3.89 28.94 14.66
N ARG A 114 2.56 28.84 14.80
CA ARG A 114 1.93 27.70 15.49
C ARG A 114 1.78 26.57 14.48
N ALA A 115 2.08 25.33 14.90
CA ALA A 115 1.72 24.16 14.11
C ALA A 115 0.21 24.22 13.82
N GLY A 116 -0.14 24.24 12.54
CA GLY A 116 -1.54 24.25 12.10
C GLY A 116 -2.28 23.01 12.60
N THR A 117 -3.61 23.07 12.67
CA THR A 117 -4.40 21.86 12.91
C THR A 117 -4.32 20.96 11.68
N MET A 118 -3.98 19.68 11.87
CA MET A 118 -4.01 18.68 10.80
C MET A 118 -5.43 18.62 10.23
N SER A 119 -5.58 18.90 8.94
CA SER A 119 -6.89 18.96 8.29
C SER A 119 -7.27 17.62 7.67
N ILE A 120 -6.30 16.92 7.06
CA ILE A 120 -6.53 15.68 6.34
C ILE A 120 -5.25 14.85 6.26
N ALA A 121 -5.42 13.54 6.16
CA ALA A 121 -4.35 12.60 5.91
C ALA A 121 -4.68 11.74 4.68
N TYR A 122 -3.64 11.35 3.95
CA TYR A 122 -3.75 10.47 2.80
C TYR A 122 -2.69 9.36 2.87
N LEU A 123 -3.00 8.23 2.25
CA LEU A 123 -2.02 7.21 1.90
C LEU A 123 -1.48 7.55 0.51
N ALA A 124 -0.19 7.80 0.39
CA ALA A 124 0.49 7.98 -0.88
C ALA A 124 1.23 6.69 -1.25
N GLU A 125 1.08 6.23 -2.48
CA GLU A 125 1.75 5.06 -3.03
C GLU A 125 2.46 5.42 -4.33
N GLU A 126 3.52 4.67 -4.68
CA GLU A 126 4.10 4.72 -6.02
C GLU A 126 3.07 4.35 -7.09
N GLU A 127 3.05 5.10 -8.20
CA GLU A 127 2.20 4.76 -9.35
C GLU A 127 2.72 3.51 -10.07
N ILE A 128 1.88 2.47 -10.15
CA ILE A 128 2.13 1.31 -11.01
C ILE A 128 1.68 1.66 -12.42
N LYS A 129 2.63 1.80 -13.34
CA LYS A 129 2.35 1.96 -14.77
C LYS A 129 2.11 0.58 -15.39
N SER A 130 0.89 0.35 -15.88
CA SER A 130 0.52 -0.89 -16.56
C SER A 130 -0.42 -0.57 -17.73
N ASP A 131 -0.02 -0.99 -18.94
CA ASP A 131 -0.87 -0.88 -20.13
C ASP A 131 -2.00 -1.94 -20.13
N GLU A 132 -1.81 -3.03 -19.38
CA GLU A 132 -2.74 -4.16 -19.25
C GLU A 132 -3.72 -3.98 -18.07
N GLY A 133 -3.60 -2.90 -17.30
CA GLY A 133 -4.40 -2.62 -16.12
C GLY A 133 -3.90 -3.31 -14.84
N PHE A 134 -4.68 -3.18 -13.76
CA PHE A 134 -4.36 -3.76 -12.46
C PHE A 134 -5.11 -5.10 -12.27
N ILE A 135 -4.35 -6.17 -12.03
CA ILE A 135 -4.89 -7.54 -11.86
C ILE A 135 -4.94 -7.90 -10.38
N LYS A 136 -6.10 -8.36 -9.91
CA LYS A 136 -6.29 -8.87 -8.55
C LYS A 136 -6.19 -10.40 -8.54
N TYR A 137 -5.09 -10.93 -8.01
CA TYR A 137 -4.83 -12.39 -7.98
C TYR A 137 -5.61 -13.14 -6.90
N ILE A 138 -5.88 -12.53 -5.74
CA ILE A 138 -6.65 -13.14 -4.65
C ILE A 138 -7.76 -12.19 -4.21
N HIS A 139 -9.00 -12.71 -4.12
CA HIS A 139 -10.13 -11.97 -3.59
C HIS A 139 -10.28 -12.23 -2.07
N ASN A 140 -10.65 -11.21 -1.30
CA ASN A 140 -10.79 -11.35 0.17
C ASN A 140 -11.95 -12.28 0.57
N SER A 141 -12.89 -12.53 -0.33
CA SER A 141 -14.07 -13.36 -0.09
C SER A 141 -14.16 -14.58 -0.99
N ASP A 142 -13.21 -14.78 -1.92
CA ASP A 142 -13.25 -15.88 -2.87
C ASP A 142 -11.83 -16.27 -3.35
N CYS A 143 -11.62 -17.55 -3.57
CA CYS A 143 -10.40 -18.04 -4.20
C CYS A 143 -10.64 -18.05 -5.71
N THR A 144 -10.09 -17.07 -6.42
CA THR A 144 -10.07 -17.09 -7.89
C THR A 144 -9.43 -18.40 -8.37
N PRO A 145 -10.04 -19.11 -9.33
CA PRO A 145 -9.47 -20.34 -9.86
C PRO A 145 -8.07 -20.08 -10.43
N ILE A 146 -7.22 -21.08 -10.30
CA ILE A 146 -5.84 -21.02 -10.76
C ILE A 146 -5.85 -20.93 -12.29
N PRO A 147 -5.25 -19.88 -12.94
CA PRO A 147 -5.08 -19.85 -14.39
C PRO A 147 -4.42 -21.14 -14.90
N GLU A 148 -4.59 -21.44 -16.17
CA GLU A 148 -3.90 -22.59 -16.76
C GLU A 148 -2.38 -22.35 -16.81
N PRO A 149 -1.52 -23.40 -16.87
CA PRO A 149 -0.06 -23.24 -16.84
C PRO A 149 0.54 -22.33 -17.94
N HIS A 150 -0.21 -22.08 -19.00
CA HIS A 150 0.19 -21.24 -20.13
C HIS A 150 -0.35 -19.80 -20.05
N GLU A 151 -1.20 -19.51 -19.06
CA GLU A 151 -1.81 -18.20 -18.87
C GLU A 151 -0.91 -17.28 -18.03
N PRO A 152 -0.88 -15.97 -18.34
CA PRO A 152 -0.12 -15.00 -17.55
C PRO A 152 -0.51 -15.03 -16.07
N GLY A 153 0.49 -14.99 -15.19
CA GLY A 153 0.26 -14.96 -13.74
C GLY A 153 0.06 -16.31 -13.07
N TYR A 154 0.13 -17.42 -13.82
CA TYR A 154 0.11 -18.78 -13.28
C TYR A 154 1.14 -18.97 -12.14
N ASP A 155 2.41 -18.65 -12.39
CA ASP A 155 3.49 -18.82 -11.40
C ASP A 155 3.27 -17.97 -10.14
N ILE A 156 2.73 -16.75 -10.31
CA ILE A 156 2.43 -15.83 -9.21
C ILE A 156 1.37 -16.46 -8.31
N MET A 157 0.25 -16.87 -8.89
CA MET A 157 -0.87 -17.30 -8.08
C MET A 157 -0.75 -18.78 -7.64
N LEU A 158 0.04 -19.61 -8.33
CA LEU A 158 0.54 -20.89 -7.80
C LEU A 158 1.40 -20.66 -6.53
N SER A 159 2.33 -19.70 -6.58
CA SER A 159 3.16 -19.35 -5.41
C SER A 159 2.32 -18.83 -4.24
N LEU A 160 1.35 -17.96 -4.51
CA LEU A 160 0.46 -17.42 -3.47
C LEU A 160 -0.46 -18.49 -2.87
N THR A 161 -1.01 -19.40 -3.68
CA THR A 161 -1.93 -20.45 -3.20
C THR A 161 -1.21 -21.52 -2.38
N ASN A 162 0.01 -21.91 -2.77
CA ASN A 162 0.83 -22.84 -1.99
C ASN A 162 1.26 -22.27 -0.63
N ARG A 163 1.31 -20.93 -0.48
CA ARG A 163 1.51 -20.27 0.82
C ARG A 163 0.24 -20.31 1.68
N ALA A 164 -0.94 -20.11 1.07
CA ALA A 164 -2.22 -20.15 1.80
C ALA A 164 -2.57 -21.54 2.35
N ARG A 165 -2.27 -22.61 1.59
CA ARG A 165 -2.58 -24.00 2.00
C ARG A 165 -1.69 -24.56 3.12
N ASN A 166 -0.49 -24.00 3.31
CA ASN A 166 0.48 -24.47 4.32
C ASN A 166 0.46 -23.65 5.63
N GLY A 167 -0.62 -22.90 5.91
CA GLY A 167 -0.88 -22.36 7.24
C GLY A 167 -0.60 -20.87 7.46
N VAL A 168 -0.61 -20.04 6.41
CA VAL A 168 -0.68 -18.57 6.58
C VAL A 168 -1.96 -18.06 5.91
N VAL A 169 -3.09 -18.32 6.56
CA VAL A 169 -4.33 -17.61 6.30
C VAL A 169 -4.32 -16.38 7.20
N LEU A 170 -3.86 -15.25 6.66
CA LEU A 170 -4.09 -13.94 7.28
C LEU A 170 -5.44 -13.44 6.76
N THR A 171 -6.51 -13.93 7.37
CA THR A 171 -7.77 -13.18 7.37
C THR A 171 -7.56 -11.96 8.27
N ALA A 172 -7.75 -10.77 7.70
CA ALA A 172 -7.93 -9.54 8.46
C ALA A 172 -9.23 -9.60 9.28
#